data_AF-A0A2E1E995-F1
#
_entry.id   AF-A0A2E1E995-F1
#
_cell.length_a   1.000
_cell.length_b   1.000
_cell.length_c   1.000
_cell.angle_alpha   90.00
_cell.angle_beta   90.00
_cell.angle_gamma   90.00
#
_symmetry.space_group_name_H-M   'P 1'
#
loop_
_entity.id
_entity.type
_entity.pdbx_description
1 polymer ?
#
loop_
_entity_poly.entity_id
_entity_poly.type
_entity_poly.pdbx_seq_one_letter_code
_entity_poly.pdbx_strand_id
1 'polypeptide(L)'
;MKGPLFFAKILLFGEYGIIEDSKGLSIPYNFYRGALKIPKKKTDQVIESNTILIDFAKYIKNIPVKIIAFDWKKFNKDLSLNMYFDSSIPKGYGVGSSGALVASIYDKYALNKITVLENLTKEKLIKLKTIFSKMESFFHGKSSGLDPLNSYLSLPIL
;
A
#
# COMPACT_ATOMS: atom_id res chain seq x y z
N MET A 1 7.43 16.21 -10.01
CA MET A 1 6.94 16.44 -8.63
C MET A 1 7.15 15.16 -7.84
N LYS A 2 7.76 15.22 -6.64
CA LYS A 2 7.88 14.06 -5.75
C LYS A 2 6.49 13.75 -5.20
N GLY A 3 5.96 12.55 -5.46
CA GLY A 3 4.70 12.10 -4.87
C GLY A 3 4.86 11.82 -3.36
N PRO A 4 3.74 11.53 -2.66
CA PRO A 4 3.78 11.18 -1.24
C PRO A 4 4.64 9.92 -0.99
N LEU A 5 5.27 9.86 0.20
CA LEU A 5 6.16 8.77 0.64
C LEU A 5 5.38 7.84 1.58
N PHE A 6 5.52 6.52 1.41
CA PHE A 6 4.89 5.49 2.27
C PHE A 6 5.97 4.70 3.00
N PHE A 7 5.87 4.61 4.33
CA PHE A 7 6.95 4.08 5.18
C PHE A 7 6.73 2.61 5.59
N ALA A 8 7.83 1.89 5.83
CA ALA A 8 7.81 0.58 6.48
C ALA A 8 7.54 0.69 7.98
N LYS A 9 7.39 -0.46 8.67
CA LYS A 9 7.18 -0.53 10.12
C LYS A 9 8.36 -1.17 10.85
N ILE A 10 8.60 -0.74 12.10
CA ILE A 10 9.31 -1.50 13.12
C ILE A 10 8.31 -1.85 14.22
N LEU A 11 8.32 -3.11 14.68
CA LEU A 11 7.62 -3.55 15.87
C LEU A 11 8.56 -3.32 17.07
N LEU A 12 8.17 -2.46 18.03
CA LEU A 12 9.04 -2.13 19.17
C LEU A 12 8.90 -3.13 20.32
N PHE A 13 7.69 -3.63 20.58
CA PHE A 13 7.40 -4.67 21.57
C PHE A 13 6.13 -5.46 21.18
N GLY A 14 6.03 -6.71 21.64
CA GLY A 14 4.80 -7.50 21.55
C GLY A 14 4.73 -8.55 20.43
N GLU A 15 5.86 -9.02 19.91
CA GLU A 15 5.88 -10.02 18.82
C GLU A 15 5.12 -11.31 19.18
N TYR A 16 5.33 -11.82 20.40
CA TYR A 16 4.53 -12.94 20.96
C TYR A 16 3.16 -12.51 21.51
N GLY A 17 3.01 -11.23 21.83
CA GLY A 17 1.77 -10.68 22.35
C GLY A 17 0.63 -10.66 21.34
N ILE A 18 0.94 -10.46 20.06
CA ILE A 18 -0.03 -10.50 18.95
C ILE A 18 -0.58 -11.91 18.73
N ILE A 19 0.20 -12.94 19.05
CA ILE A 19 -0.22 -14.35 18.98
C ILE A 19 -1.24 -14.68 20.10
N GLU A 20 -1.15 -13.99 21.24
CA GLU A 20 -1.97 -14.17 22.45
C GLU A 20 -3.00 -13.04 22.68
N ASP A 21 -3.45 -12.36 21.61
CA ASP A 21 -4.47 -11.29 21.63
C ASP A 21 -4.16 -10.08 22.56
N SER A 22 -2.87 -9.78 22.74
CA SER A 22 -2.39 -8.64 23.51
C SER A 22 -1.81 -7.54 22.61
N LYS A 23 -1.70 -6.32 23.16
CA LYS A 23 -1.37 -5.10 22.40
C LYS A 23 0.11 -5.07 21.98
N GLY A 24 0.35 -4.85 20.68
CA GLY A 24 1.69 -4.58 20.13
C GLY A 24 1.82 -3.11 19.72
N LEU A 25 3.02 -2.53 19.84
CA LEU A 25 3.29 -1.16 19.39
C LEU A 25 4.14 -1.20 18.12
N SER A 26 3.55 -0.74 17.00
CA SER A 26 4.26 -0.54 15.74
C SER A 26 4.48 0.94 15.47
N ILE A 27 5.70 1.34 15.07
CA ILE A 27 6.01 2.70 14.63
C ILE A 27 6.42 2.71 13.15
N PRO A 28 6.07 3.77 12.39
CA PRO A 28 6.63 3.97 11.07
C PRO A 28 8.15 4.14 11.14
N TYR A 29 8.87 3.30 10.41
CA TYR A 29 10.32 3.41 10.28
C TYR A 29 10.67 4.17 9.00
N ASN A 30 11.01 5.45 9.19
CA ASN A 30 11.25 6.43 8.12
C ASN A 30 12.41 6.08 7.17
N PHE A 31 13.25 5.10 7.50
CA PHE A 31 14.40 4.69 6.69
C PHE A 31 13.97 3.92 5.42
N TYR A 32 12.91 3.12 5.54
CA TYR A 32 12.39 2.31 4.44
C TYR A 32 11.12 2.94 3.89
N ARG A 33 11.13 3.28 2.60
CA ARG A 33 10.03 3.98 1.95
C ARG A 33 9.81 3.49 0.53
N GLY A 34 8.56 3.51 0.11
CA GLY A 34 8.13 3.21 -1.25
C GLY A 34 7.51 4.44 -1.91
N ALA A 35 7.78 4.62 -3.20
CA ALA A 35 7.14 5.64 -4.02
C ALA A 35 6.96 5.19 -5.47
N LEU A 36 5.83 5.57 -6.06
CA LEU A 36 5.58 5.37 -7.50
C LEU A 36 6.36 6.40 -8.31
N LYS A 37 7.21 5.94 -9.23
CA LYS A 37 8.04 6.80 -10.08
C LYS A 37 7.92 6.43 -11.55
N ILE A 38 8.12 7.44 -12.41
CA ILE A 38 8.34 7.23 -13.85
C ILE A 38 9.86 7.20 -14.06
N PRO A 39 10.41 6.14 -14.67
CA PRO A 39 11.84 5.98 -14.84
C PRO A 39 12.39 6.93 -15.91
N LYS A 40 13.64 7.40 -15.73
CA LYS A 40 14.38 8.10 -16.80
C LYS A 40 15.06 7.12 -17.77
N LYS A 41 15.38 5.92 -17.29
CA LYS A 41 16.01 4.82 -18.05
C LYS A 41 15.31 3.52 -17.69
N LYS A 42 15.10 2.65 -18.67
CA LYS A 42 14.59 1.30 -18.43
C LYS A 42 15.73 0.43 -17.91
N THR A 43 15.54 -0.15 -16.73
CA THR A 43 16.42 -1.17 -16.14
C THR A 43 15.59 -2.41 -15.84
N ASP A 44 16.23 -3.55 -15.61
CA ASP A 44 15.51 -4.80 -15.36
C ASP A 44 14.62 -4.70 -14.12
N GLN A 45 15.09 -4.04 -13.05
CA GLN A 45 14.31 -3.77 -11.84
C GLN A 45 13.04 -2.94 -12.13
N VAL A 46 13.14 -1.94 -13.01
CA VAL A 46 11.99 -1.12 -13.44
C VAL A 46 10.98 -1.97 -14.19
N ILE A 47 11.45 -2.85 -15.09
CA ILE A 47 10.59 -3.72 -15.90
C ILE A 47 9.89 -4.76 -15.02
N GLU A 48 10.62 -5.40 -14.10
CA GLU A 48 10.07 -6.37 -13.14
C GLU A 48 8.99 -5.71 -12.28
N SER A 49 9.29 -4.54 -11.70
CA SER A 49 8.33 -3.82 -10.87
C SER A 49 7.12 -3.33 -11.68
N ASN A 50 7.29 -2.86 -12.91
CA ASN A 50 6.19 -2.45 -13.77
C ASN A 50 5.27 -3.63 -14.13
N THR A 51 5.84 -4.82 -14.39
CA THR A 51 5.09 -6.05 -14.63
C THR A 51 4.18 -6.38 -13.45
N ILE A 52 4.72 -6.35 -12.23
CA ILE A 52 3.94 -6.56 -11.00
C ILE A 52 2.79 -5.54 -10.90
N LEU A 53 3.04 -4.27 -11.22
CA LEU A 53 2.01 -3.23 -11.19
C LEU A 53 0.93 -3.43 -12.24
N ILE A 54 1.27 -3.95 -13.42
CA ILE A 54 0.30 -4.29 -14.48
C ILE A 54 -0.60 -5.43 -14.01
N ASP A 55 -0.02 -6.50 -13.44
CA ASP A 55 -0.81 -7.63 -12.96
C ASP A 55 -1.67 -7.26 -11.74
N PHE A 56 -1.13 -6.43 -10.86
CA PHE A 56 -1.88 -5.85 -9.76
C PHE A 56 -3.06 -5.00 -10.25
N ALA A 57 -2.85 -4.17 -11.29
CA ALA A 57 -3.90 -3.38 -11.90
C ALA A 57 -5.02 -4.26 -12.50
N LYS A 58 -4.66 -5.35 -13.18
CA LYS A 58 -5.64 -6.34 -13.68
C LYS A 58 -6.45 -6.95 -12.53
N TYR A 59 -5.77 -7.32 -11.44
CA TYR A 59 -6.42 -7.88 -10.26
C TYR A 59 -7.43 -6.91 -9.63
N ILE A 60 -7.01 -5.69 -9.30
CA ILE A 60 -7.90 -4.75 -8.59
C ILE A 60 -9.06 -4.25 -9.47
N LYS A 61 -8.96 -4.39 -10.80
CA LYS A 61 -10.06 -4.12 -11.72
C LYS A 61 -11.27 -5.04 -11.52
N ASN A 62 -11.04 -6.23 -10.93
CA ASN A 62 -12.11 -7.17 -10.59
C ASN A 62 -12.78 -6.84 -9.24
N ILE A 63 -12.25 -5.88 -8.47
CA ILE A 63 -12.87 -5.45 -7.22
C ILE A 63 -14.13 -4.63 -7.55
N PRO A 64 -15.30 -4.93 -6.97
CA PRO A 64 -16.53 -4.18 -7.24
C PRO A 64 -16.37 -2.68 -6.98
N VAL A 65 -16.81 -1.86 -7.94
CA VAL A 65 -16.73 -0.39 -7.89
C VAL A 65 -17.39 0.21 -6.64
N LYS A 66 -18.43 -0.47 -6.11
CA LYS A 66 -19.10 -0.10 -4.85
C LYS A 66 -18.17 -0.11 -3.63
N ILE A 67 -17.07 -0.86 -3.68
CA ILE A 67 -16.07 -0.91 -2.62
C ILE A 67 -15.02 0.17 -2.84
N ILE A 68 -14.50 0.25 -4.07
CA ILE A 68 -13.49 1.22 -4.46
C ILE A 68 -13.55 1.49 -5.96
N ALA A 69 -13.43 2.76 -6.33
CA ALA A 69 -13.29 3.21 -7.71
C ALA A 69 -11.90 3.80 -7.92
N PHE A 70 -11.36 3.67 -9.13
CA PHE A 70 -10.04 4.17 -9.50
C PHE A 70 -10.11 5.03 -10.76
N ASP A 71 -9.21 6.02 -10.86
CA ASP A 71 -8.92 6.73 -12.10
C ASP A 71 -8.09 5.83 -13.04
N TRP A 72 -8.79 4.97 -13.77
CA TRP A 72 -8.17 4.05 -14.71
C TRP A 72 -7.46 4.74 -15.86
N LYS A 73 -7.91 5.93 -16.27
CA LYS A 73 -7.27 6.68 -17.35
C LYS A 73 -5.86 7.10 -16.94
N LYS A 74 -5.74 7.69 -15.74
CA LYS A 74 -4.44 8.10 -15.19
C LYS A 74 -3.57 6.89 -14.84
N PHE A 75 -4.15 5.85 -14.24
CA PHE A 75 -3.39 4.66 -13.85
C PHE A 75 -2.80 3.94 -15.06
N ASN A 76 -3.59 3.67 -16.10
CA ASN A 76 -3.10 3.04 -17.33
C ASN A 76 -2.07 3.89 -18.07
N LYS A 77 -2.24 5.22 -18.07
CA LYS A 77 -1.25 6.14 -18.62
C LYS A 77 0.09 5.98 -17.91
N ASP A 78 0.10 6.04 -16.58
CA ASP A 78 1.34 5.93 -15.81
C ASP A 78 1.98 4.54 -15.97
N LEU A 79 1.19 3.46 -16.03
CA LEU A 79 1.70 2.11 -16.34
C LEU A 79 2.37 2.04 -17.72
N SER A 80 1.77 2.67 -18.75
CA SER A 80 2.35 2.72 -20.11
C SER A 80 3.68 3.49 -20.17
N LEU A 81 3.89 4.41 -19.22
CA LEU A 81 5.15 5.13 -19.04
C LEU A 81 6.18 4.34 -18.23
N ASN A 82 5.98 3.02 -18.05
CA ASN A 82 6.83 2.14 -17.25
C ASN A 82 6.92 2.57 -15.77
N MET A 83 5.82 3.11 -15.22
CA MET A 83 5.76 3.39 -13.78
C MET A 83 6.19 2.16 -12.99
N TYR A 84 7.06 2.38 -12.02
CA TYR A 84 7.57 1.35 -11.13
C TYR A 84 7.45 1.80 -9.68
N PHE A 85 7.47 0.84 -8.77
CA PHE A 85 7.48 1.10 -7.35
C PHE A 85 8.93 1.10 -6.85
N ASP A 86 9.47 2.30 -6.65
CA ASP A 86 10.79 2.50 -6.11
C ASP A 86 10.74 2.34 -4.60
N SER A 87 11.28 1.24 -4.09
CA SER A 87 11.20 0.89 -2.68
C SER A 87 12.56 0.57 -2.11
N SER A 88 12.89 1.21 -1.00
CA SER A 88 14.01 0.78 -0.16
C SER A 88 13.61 -0.30 0.85
N ILE A 89 12.33 -0.70 0.90
CA ILE A 89 11.80 -1.67 1.87
C ILE A 89 12.32 -3.07 1.53
N PRO A 90 13.06 -3.75 2.44
CA PRO A 90 13.59 -5.09 2.20
C PRO A 90 12.49 -6.08 1.86
N LYS A 91 12.67 -6.83 0.76
CA LYS A 91 11.79 -7.96 0.41
C LYS A 91 12.08 -9.14 1.35
N GLY A 92 11.06 -9.91 1.72
CA GLY A 92 11.22 -11.18 2.46
C GLY A 92 11.23 -11.10 4.00
N TYR A 93 11.26 -9.91 4.59
CA TYR A 93 11.34 -9.73 6.06
C TYR A 93 10.01 -9.36 6.74
N GLY A 94 8.87 -9.46 6.05
CA GLY A 94 7.56 -9.09 6.64
C GLY A 94 7.40 -7.60 6.98
N VAL A 95 8.31 -6.74 6.51
CA VAL A 95 8.38 -5.29 6.82
C VAL A 95 7.42 -4.40 6.01
N GLY A 96 6.51 -4.98 5.23
CA GLY A 96 5.38 -4.25 4.63
C GLY A 96 5.63 -3.65 3.24
N SER A 97 6.44 -4.28 2.38
CA SER A 97 6.65 -3.81 0.99
C SER A 97 5.36 -3.83 0.16
N SER A 98 4.54 -4.89 0.29
CA SER A 98 3.20 -4.97 -0.32
C SER A 98 2.27 -3.90 0.23
N GLY A 99 2.27 -3.70 1.55
CA GLY A 99 1.47 -2.69 2.23
C GLY A 99 1.73 -1.29 1.70
N ALA A 100 3.00 -0.90 1.61
CA ALA A 100 3.39 0.39 1.06
C ALA A 100 3.01 0.55 -0.43
N LEU A 101 3.13 -0.50 -1.24
CA LEU A 101 2.72 -0.47 -2.64
C LEU A 101 1.20 -0.28 -2.76
N VAL A 102 0.42 -1.08 -2.04
CA VAL A 102 -1.05 -1.02 -2.00
C VAL A 102 -1.52 0.37 -1.55
N ALA A 103 -0.94 0.88 -0.46
CA ALA A 103 -1.22 2.23 0.05
C ALA A 103 -0.91 3.31 -1.00
N SER A 104 0.22 3.18 -1.71
CA SER A 104 0.60 4.14 -2.75
C SER A 104 -0.33 4.17 -3.95
N ILE A 105 -0.86 3.01 -4.36
CA ILE A 105 -1.82 2.91 -5.45
C ILE A 105 -3.18 3.46 -5.03
N TYR A 106 -3.65 3.12 -3.83
CA TYR A 106 -4.86 3.71 -3.25
C TYR A 106 -4.76 5.23 -3.21
N ASP A 107 -3.68 5.76 -2.63
CA ASP A 107 -3.52 7.20 -2.51
C ASP A 107 -3.49 7.91 -3.86
N LYS A 108 -2.78 7.37 -4.84
CA LYS A 108 -2.55 8.07 -6.11
C LYS A 108 -3.74 8.00 -7.07
N TYR A 109 -4.53 6.92 -7.01
CA TYR A 109 -5.53 6.60 -8.05
C TYR A 109 -6.94 6.34 -7.53
N ALA A 110 -7.17 6.12 -6.23
CA ALA A 110 -8.53 5.91 -5.74
C ALA A 110 -9.36 7.20 -5.86
N LEU A 111 -10.58 7.05 -6.37
CA LEU A 111 -11.57 8.12 -6.43
C LEU A 111 -12.36 8.15 -5.12
N ASN A 112 -12.73 9.35 -4.66
CA ASN A 112 -13.45 9.56 -3.39
C ASN A 112 -12.74 8.87 -2.20
N LYS A 113 -11.41 8.92 -2.18
CA LYS A 113 -10.58 8.29 -1.16
C LYS A 113 -10.80 8.96 0.20
N ILE A 114 -10.76 8.16 1.27
CA ILE A 114 -10.70 8.68 2.63
C ILE A 114 -9.29 9.20 2.85
N THR A 115 -9.14 10.49 3.07
CA THR A 115 -7.81 11.09 3.29
C THR A 115 -7.47 11.16 4.77
N VAL A 116 -6.17 11.17 5.08
CA VAL A 116 -5.65 11.36 6.45
C VAL A 116 -5.96 12.75 7.02
N LEU A 117 -6.32 13.72 6.18
CA LEU A 117 -6.67 15.08 6.58
C LEU A 117 -8.14 15.23 7.00
N GLU A 118 -8.99 14.26 6.64
CA GLU A 118 -10.37 14.23 7.12
C GLU A 118 -10.46 13.70 8.55
N ASN A 119 -11.53 14.04 9.27
CA ASN A 119 -11.84 13.42 10.55
C ASN A 119 -12.00 11.89 10.34
N LEU A 120 -11.04 11.11 10.89
CA LEU A 120 -10.96 9.65 10.80
C LEU A 120 -11.86 9.02 11.87
N THR A 121 -13.09 8.67 11.49
CA THR A 121 -14.01 7.92 12.36
C THR A 121 -13.69 6.42 12.33
N LYS A 122 -14.16 5.68 13.34
CA LYS A 122 -14.04 4.21 13.40
C LYS A 122 -14.59 3.52 12.15
N GLU A 123 -15.71 4.01 11.62
CA GLU A 123 -16.34 3.51 10.40
C GLU A 123 -15.45 3.70 9.16
N LYS A 124 -14.81 4.86 9.04
CA LYS A 124 -13.84 5.14 7.98
C LYS A 124 -12.62 4.21 8.05
N LEU A 125 -12.12 3.95 9.27
CA LEU A 125 -11.01 3.00 9.47
C LEU A 125 -11.39 1.57 9.08
N ILE A 126 -12.60 1.11 9.46
CA ILE A 126 -13.13 -0.20 9.05
C ILE A 126 -13.25 -0.28 7.53
N LYS A 127 -13.73 0.79 6.88
CA LYS A 127 -13.84 0.87 5.42
C LYS A 127 -12.46 0.80 4.74
N LEU A 128 -11.48 1.57 5.23
CA LEU A 128 -10.10 1.53 4.73
C LEU A 128 -9.49 0.12 4.90
N LYS A 129 -9.60 -0.49 6.08
CA LYS A 129 -9.14 -1.86 6.34
C LYS A 129 -9.76 -2.85 5.36
N THR A 130 -11.06 -2.73 5.09
CA THR A 130 -11.77 -3.59 4.12
C THR A 130 -11.23 -3.42 2.71
N ILE A 131 -11.02 -2.18 2.27
CA ILE A 131 -10.44 -1.86 0.96
C ILE A 131 -9.03 -2.45 0.84
N PHE A 132 -8.18 -2.18 1.83
CA PHE A 132 -6.79 -2.61 1.85
C PHE A 132 -6.63 -4.11 1.92
N SER A 133 -7.47 -4.80 2.70
CA SER A 133 -7.52 -6.27 2.73
C SER A 133 -7.79 -6.83 1.33
N LYS A 134 -8.78 -6.30 0.60
CA LYS A 134 -9.09 -6.76 -0.76
C LYS A 134 -7.98 -6.47 -1.76
N MET A 135 -7.35 -5.31 -1.67
CA MET A 135 -6.24 -4.96 -2.56
C MET A 135 -5.03 -5.86 -2.29
N GLU A 136 -4.61 -5.98 -1.03
CA GLU A 136 -3.39 -6.71 -0.67
C GLU A 136 -3.52 -8.23 -0.84
N SER A 137 -4.74 -8.76 -0.88
CA SER A 137 -5.00 -10.16 -1.25
C SER A 137 -4.39 -10.58 -2.59
N PHE A 138 -4.02 -9.65 -3.48
CA PHE A 138 -3.20 -9.96 -4.66
C PHE A 138 -1.86 -10.61 -4.31
N PHE A 139 -1.19 -10.15 -3.25
CA PHE A 139 0.15 -10.57 -2.88
C PHE A 139 0.16 -11.83 -1.99
N HIS A 140 -0.86 -11.99 -1.13
CA HIS A 140 -0.88 -13.02 -0.09
C HIS A 140 -2.10 -13.96 -0.15
N GLY A 141 -2.99 -13.79 -1.13
CA GLY A 141 -4.28 -14.50 -1.24
C GLY A 141 -5.32 -14.01 -0.22
N LYS A 142 -4.97 -14.03 1.08
CA LYS A 142 -5.78 -13.51 2.18
C LYS A 142 -4.98 -12.46 2.95
N SER A 143 -5.51 -11.24 3.04
CA SER A 143 -4.90 -10.15 3.83
C SER A 143 -5.84 -9.64 4.92
N SER A 144 -5.27 -9.26 6.07
CA SER A 144 -5.98 -8.54 7.14
C SER A 144 -6.23 -7.06 6.82
N GLY A 145 -5.55 -6.52 5.80
CA GLY A 145 -5.58 -5.10 5.42
C GLY A 145 -4.82 -4.17 6.36
N LEU A 146 -4.14 -4.71 7.38
CA LEU A 146 -3.46 -3.91 8.41
C LEU A 146 -2.17 -3.29 7.89
N ASP A 147 -1.36 -4.02 7.13
CA ASP A 147 -0.08 -3.52 6.63
C ASP A 147 -0.25 -2.30 5.71
N PRO A 148 -1.14 -2.33 4.68
CA PRO A 148 -1.40 -1.16 3.88
C PRO A 148 -2.09 -0.04 4.66
N LEU A 149 -2.93 -0.35 5.65
CA LEU A 149 -3.55 0.66 6.51
C LEU A 149 -2.51 1.43 7.32
N ASN A 150 -1.56 0.71 7.94
CA ASN A 150 -0.46 1.30 8.71
C ASN A 150 0.42 2.15 7.80
N SER A 151 0.82 1.61 6.63
CA SER A 151 1.62 2.37 5.65
C SER A 151 0.88 3.60 5.13
N TYR A 152 -0.45 3.53 4.94
CA TYR A 152 -1.26 4.65 4.43
C TYR A 152 -1.41 5.76 5.47
N LEU A 153 -1.74 5.40 6.71
CA LEU A 153 -1.95 6.38 7.77
C LEU A 153 -0.63 7.00 8.25
N SER A 154 0.49 6.27 8.14
CA SER A 154 1.77 6.67 8.74
C SER A 154 1.63 7.02 10.23
N LEU A 155 0.66 6.40 10.91
CA LEU A 155 0.40 6.55 12.34
C LEU A 155 0.86 5.26 13.05
N PRO A 156 1.38 5.36 14.28
CA PRO A 156 1.48 4.20 15.16
C PRO A 156 0.08 3.62 15.39
N ILE A 157 -0.10 2.33 15.11
CA ILE A 157 -1.37 1.63 15.35
C ILE A 157 -1.15 0.57 16.44
N LEU A 158 -2.07 0.57 17.42
CA LEU A 158 -2.16 -0.35 18.55
C LEU A 158 -3.14 -1.49 18.26
#